data_AF-A0A0N8GSX0-F1
#
_entry.id   AF-A0A0N8GSX0-F1
#
_cell.length_a   1.000
_cell.length_b   1.000
_cell.length_c   1.000
_cell.angle_alpha   90.00
_cell.angle_beta   90.00
_cell.angle_gamma   90.00
#
_symmetry.space_group_name_H-M   'P 1'
#
loop_
_entity.id
_entity.type
_entity.pdbx_description
1 polymer ?
#
loop_
_entity_poly.entity_id
_entity_poly.type
_entity_poly.pdbx_seq_one_letter_code
_entity_poly.pdbx_strand_id
1 'polypeptide(L)'
;MDRMFLSPTIHMHMGSLVIIVSLLAMGYTCWLAWKGKELNRWANVAIISMQLVIMIQALLGIKLLDQGLGVVQLYIHYVGGLAPLFFCSLFYWIPIARPQIKTRFAAAVTVGSFLFVIMTFTIGQAYVRGTV
;
A
#
# COMPACT_ATOMS: atom_id res chain seq x y z
N MET A 1 2.28 25.72 15.19
CA MET A 1 3.01 25.09 14.07
C MET A 1 3.82 23.95 14.62
N ASP A 2 3.61 22.75 14.09
CA ASP A 2 4.42 21.57 14.42
C ASP A 2 5.88 21.82 14.00
N ARG A 3 6.81 21.60 14.94
CA ARG A 3 8.26 21.84 14.75
C ARG A 3 9.00 20.62 14.20
N MET A 4 8.31 19.49 13.99
CA MET A 4 8.92 18.28 13.47
C MET A 4 9.20 18.42 11.98
N PHE A 5 10.48 18.62 11.64
CA PHE A 5 10.94 18.58 10.26
C PHE A 5 11.07 17.12 9.80
N LEU A 6 10.36 16.74 8.75
CA LEU A 6 10.49 15.44 8.12
C LEU A 6 11.38 15.55 6.88
N SER A 7 12.39 14.69 6.79
CA SER A 7 13.26 14.61 5.61
C SER A 7 12.61 13.78 4.50
N PRO A 8 12.68 14.20 3.22
CA PRO A 8 12.22 13.41 2.07
C PRO A 8 12.84 12.01 1.99
N THR A 9 14.07 11.85 2.49
CA THR A 9 14.78 10.56 2.52
C THR A 9 14.02 9.51 3.36
N ILE A 10 13.42 9.93 4.48
CA ILE A 10 12.64 9.03 5.34
C ILE A 10 11.40 8.52 4.59
N HIS A 11 10.71 9.41 3.88
CA HIS A 11 9.55 9.05 3.05
C HIS A 11 9.92 8.12 1.90
N MET A 12 11.11 8.29 1.31
CA MET A 12 11.61 7.41 0.26
C MET A 12 11.89 5.99 0.77
N HIS A 13 12.60 5.87 1.90
CA HIS A 13 12.88 4.57 2.52
C HIS A 13 11.60 3.87 2.99
N MET A 14 10.66 4.62 3.56
CA MET A 14 9.34 4.08 3.89
C MET A 14 8.61 3.60 2.64
N GLY A 15 8.68 4.33 1.52
CA GLY A 15 8.16 3.87 0.23
C GLY A 15 8.75 2.55 -0.25
N SER A 16 10.07 2.34 -0.09
CA SER A 16 10.71 1.05 -0.38
C SER A 16 10.21 -0.07 0.55
N LEU A 17 10.01 0.23 1.84
CA LEU A 17 9.44 -0.72 2.79
C LEU A 17 8.00 -1.11 2.41
N VAL A 18 7.18 -0.14 1.99
CA VAL A 18 5.81 -0.39 1.50
C VAL A 18 5.83 -1.37 0.32
N ILE A 19 6.75 -1.20 -0.64
CA ILE A 19 6.89 -2.13 -1.78
C ILE A 19 7.20 -3.55 -1.28
N ILE A 20 8.18 -3.70 -0.40
CA ILE A 20 8.61 -5.01 0.10
C ILE A 20 7.47 -5.70 0.86
N VAL A 21 6.83 -5.01 1.80
CA VAL A 21 5.73 -5.58 2.60
C VAL A 21 4.54 -5.93 1.71
N SER A 22 4.20 -5.08 0.74
CA SER A 22 3.11 -5.33 -0.21
C SER A 22 3.40 -6.53 -1.11
N LEU A 23 4.65 -6.67 -1.57
CA LEU A 23 5.10 -7.82 -2.36
C LEU A 23 5.00 -9.12 -1.56
N LEU A 24 5.41 -9.11 -0.29
CA LEU A 24 5.33 -10.29 0.58
C LEU A 24 3.87 -10.68 0.86
N ALA A 25 3.01 -9.69 1.15
CA ALA A 25 1.58 -9.94 1.36
C ALA A 25 0.93 -10.52 0.10
N MET A 26 1.16 -9.91 -1.07
CA MET A 26 0.69 -10.40 -2.36
C MET A 26 1.21 -11.79 -2.69
N GLY A 27 2.51 -12.02 -2.55
CA GLY A 27 3.11 -13.31 -2.83
C GLY A 27 2.51 -14.43 -1.97
N TYR A 28 2.30 -14.15 -0.68
CA TYR A 28 1.75 -15.13 0.24
C TYR A 28 0.25 -15.43 0.00
N THR A 29 -0.58 -14.41 -0.25
CA THR A 29 -2.01 -14.60 -0.57
C THR A 29 -2.20 -15.29 -1.92
N CYS A 30 -1.42 -14.92 -2.94
CA CYS A 30 -1.42 -15.59 -4.24
C CYS A 30 -0.97 -17.06 -4.12
N TRP A 31 0.05 -17.34 -3.32
CA TRP A 31 0.49 -18.72 -3.07
C TRP A 31 -0.61 -19.56 -2.39
N LEU A 32 -1.28 -19.02 -1.36
CA LEU A 32 -2.41 -19.70 -0.72
C LEU A 32 -3.55 -19.94 -1.72
N ALA A 33 -3.90 -18.94 -2.52
CA ALA A 33 -4.94 -19.05 -3.53
C ALA A 33 -4.62 -20.10 -4.59
N TRP A 34 -3.37 -20.15 -5.07
CA TRP A 34 -2.90 -21.17 -6.01
C TRP A 34 -2.93 -22.56 -5.39
N LYS A 35 -2.48 -22.72 -4.14
CA LYS A 35 -2.54 -24.01 -3.43
C LYS A 35 -3.95 -24.41 -2.99
N GLY A 36 -4.97 -23.59 -3.26
CA GLY A 36 -6.35 -23.85 -2.84
C GLY A 36 -6.52 -23.87 -1.33
N LYS A 37 -5.59 -23.27 -0.58
CA LYS A 37 -5.59 -23.24 0.89
C LYS A 37 -6.50 -22.14 1.40
N GLU A 38 -7.02 -22.32 2.61
CA GLU A 38 -7.78 -21.28 3.29
C GLU A 38 -6.88 -20.14 3.78
N LEU A 39 -7.46 -18.95 3.86
CA LEU A 39 -6.79 -17.77 4.37
C LEU A 39 -6.51 -17.92 5.87
N ASN A 40 -5.24 -18.07 6.22
CA ASN A 40 -4.83 -18.28 7.61
C ASN A 40 -4.52 -16.96 8.34
N ARG A 41 -4.25 -17.06 9.65
CA ARG A 41 -3.91 -15.91 10.49
C ARG A 41 -2.70 -15.12 9.98
N TRP A 42 -1.70 -15.78 9.42
CA TRP A 42 -0.49 -15.13 8.93
C TRP A 42 -0.74 -14.31 7.68
N ALA A 43 -1.70 -14.72 6.85
CA ALA A 43 -2.09 -13.94 5.68
C ALA A 43 -2.81 -12.65 6.12
N ASN A 44 -3.64 -12.74 7.16
CA ASN A 44 -4.26 -11.56 7.75
C ASN A 44 -3.23 -10.63 8.39
N VAL A 45 -2.25 -11.17 9.12
CA VAL A 45 -1.13 -10.37 9.64
C VAL A 45 -0.40 -9.66 8.50
N ALA A 46 -0.09 -10.35 7.40
CA ALA A 46 0.59 -9.74 6.26
C ALA A 46 -0.23 -8.60 5.61
N ILE A 47 -1.54 -8.80 5.41
CA ILE A 47 -2.46 -7.77 4.86
C ILE A 47 -2.58 -6.59 5.83
N ILE A 48 -2.65 -6.82 7.14
CA ILE A 48 -2.70 -5.76 8.15
C ILE A 48 -1.36 -4.99 8.19
N SER A 49 -0.22 -5.69 8.18
CA SER A 49 1.10 -5.06 8.12
C SER A 49 1.25 -4.19 6.87
N MET A 50 0.78 -4.67 5.72
CA MET A 50 0.73 -3.89 4.47
C MET A 50 -0.07 -2.58 4.66
N GLN A 51 -1.26 -2.65 5.27
CA GLN A 51 -2.07 -1.46 5.55
C GLN A 51 -1.34 -0.49 6.48
N LEU A 52 -0.72 -0.98 7.56
CA LEU A 52 -0.03 -0.13 8.54
C LEU A 52 1.14 0.63 7.90
N VAL A 53 1.97 -0.02 7.08
CA VAL A 53 3.07 0.69 6.41
C VAL A 53 2.57 1.69 5.37
N ILE A 54 1.47 1.40 4.68
CA ILE A 54 0.83 2.35 3.76
C ILE A 54 0.25 3.55 4.50
N MET A 55 -0.39 3.34 5.66
CA MET A 55 -0.88 4.43 6.51
C MET A 55 0.28 5.33 6.99
N ILE A 56 1.39 4.75 7.43
CA ILE A 56 2.57 5.51 7.82
C ILE A 56 3.09 6.30 6.61
N GLN A 57 3.23 5.67 5.44
CA GLN A 57 3.67 6.36 4.22
C GLN A 57 2.74 7.51 3.83
N ALA A 58 1.43 7.33 3.98
CA ALA A 58 0.43 8.37 3.73
C ALA A 58 0.62 9.57 4.67
N LEU A 59 0.80 9.32 5.97
CA LEU A 59 1.05 10.37 6.97
C LEU A 59 2.36 11.12 6.69
N LEU A 60 3.43 10.40 6.32
CA LEU A 60 4.70 11.02 5.94
C LEU A 60 4.53 11.93 4.72
N GLY A 61 3.81 11.49 3.69
CA GLY A 61 3.59 12.32 2.50
C GLY A 61 2.71 13.54 2.79
N ILE A 62 1.68 13.41 3.64
CA ILE A 62 0.87 14.56 4.11
C ILE A 62 1.78 15.57 4.83
N LYS A 63 2.71 15.10 5.66
CA LYS A 63 3.64 15.98 6.35
C LYS A 63 4.60 16.70 5.39
N LEU A 64 5.09 16.02 4.36
CA LEU A 64 5.92 16.67 3.33
C LEU A 64 5.15 17.73 2.55
N LEU A 65 3.87 17.49 2.26
CA LEU A 65 2.97 18.46 1.61
C LEU A 65 2.75 19.69 2.50
N ASP A 66 2.57 19.50 3.82
CA ASP A 66 2.50 20.59 4.81
C ASP A 66 3.80 21.41 4.87
N GLN A 67 4.95 20.78 4.61
CA GLN A 67 6.25 21.46 4.45
C GLN A 67 6.44 22.14 3.07
N GLY A 68 5.43 22.12 2.20
CA GLY A 68 5.46 22.73 0.86
C GLY A 68 6.14 21.88 -0.22
N LEU A 69 6.47 20.62 0.08
CA LEU A 69 7.15 19.73 -0.86
C LEU A 69 6.13 18.91 -1.67
N GLY A 70 6.36 18.79 -2.98
CA GLY A 70 5.63 17.82 -3.81
C GLY A 70 4.15 18.15 -4.04
N VAL A 71 3.75 19.43 -4.06
CA VAL A 71 2.36 19.87 -4.31
C VAL A 71 1.78 19.27 -5.61
N VAL A 72 2.60 19.09 -6.65
CA VAL A 72 2.18 18.47 -7.91
C VAL A 72 1.86 16.96 -7.75
N GLN A 73 2.42 16.33 -6.71
CA GLN A 73 2.23 14.91 -6.39
C GLN A 73 0.99 14.63 -5.53
N LEU A 74 0.21 15.65 -5.18
CA LEU A 74 -0.97 15.55 -4.31
C LEU A 74 -1.94 14.44 -4.74
N TYR A 75 -2.28 14.40 -6.03
CA TYR A 75 -3.23 13.42 -6.59
C TYR A 75 -2.67 12.00 -6.61
N ILE A 76 -1.36 11.86 -6.88
CA ILE A 76 -0.67 10.57 -6.84
C ILE A 76 -0.70 10.04 -5.40
N HIS A 77 -0.45 10.91 -4.43
CA HIS A 77 -0.46 10.55 -3.01
C HIS A 77 -1.85 10.13 -2.52
N TYR A 78 -2.89 10.91 -2.81
CA TYR A 78 -4.24 10.60 -2.32
C TYR A 78 -4.94 9.49 -3.09
N VAL A 79 -4.94 9.53 -4.42
CA VAL A 79 -5.67 8.54 -5.22
C VAL A 79 -4.84 7.26 -5.33
N GLY A 80 -3.57 7.40 -5.73
CA GLY A 80 -2.66 6.27 -5.88
C GLY A 80 -2.32 5.62 -4.53
N GLY A 81 -1.93 6.44 -3.54
CA GLY A 81 -1.45 5.96 -2.25
C GLY A 81 -2.54 5.40 -1.32
N LEU A 82 -3.78 5.88 -1.40
CA LEU A 82 -4.87 5.41 -0.51
C LEU A 82 -5.75 4.32 -1.12
N ALA A 83 -5.75 4.12 -2.44
CA ALA A 83 -6.51 3.05 -3.08
C ALA A 83 -6.21 1.64 -2.49
N PRO A 84 -4.95 1.26 -2.20
CA PRO A 84 -4.64 0.02 -1.49
C PRO A 84 -5.37 -0.13 -0.14
N LEU A 85 -5.47 0.94 0.65
CA LEU A 85 -6.18 0.94 1.94
C LEU A 85 -7.67 0.73 1.73
N PHE A 86 -8.25 1.37 0.71
CA PHE A 86 -9.64 1.17 0.34
C PHE A 86 -9.91 -0.30 -0.05
N PHE A 87 -9.08 -0.90 -0.91
CA PHE A 87 -9.25 -2.30 -1.32
C PHE A 87 -9.15 -3.26 -0.13
N CYS A 88 -8.19 -3.06 0.77
CA CYS A 88 -8.03 -3.90 1.96
C CYS A 88 -9.18 -3.74 2.95
N SER A 89 -9.66 -2.51 3.14
CA SER A 89 -10.83 -2.24 4.01
C SER A 89 -12.08 -2.92 3.45
N LEU A 90 -12.31 -2.80 2.13
CA LEU A 90 -13.41 -3.46 1.44
C LEU A 90 -13.33 -4.99 1.56
N PHE A 91 -12.12 -5.55 1.48
CA PHE A 91 -11.89 -6.99 1.69
C PHE A 91 -12.40 -7.49 3.04
N TYR A 92 -12.13 -6.75 4.12
CA TYR A 92 -12.60 -7.11 5.46
C TYR A 92 -14.10 -6.82 5.68
N TRP A 93 -14.67 -5.88 4.93
CA TRP A 93 -16.08 -5.52 5.04
C TRP A 93 -17.02 -6.51 4.32
N ILE A 94 -16.57 -7.14 3.23
CA ILE A 94 -17.43 -8.04 2.44
C ILE A 94 -17.52 -9.43 3.10
N PRO A 95 -18.73 -9.90 3.48
CA PRO A 95 -18.90 -11.22 4.07
C PRO A 95 -18.84 -12.33 3.01
N ILE A 96 -17.69 -12.96 2.85
CA ILE A 96 -17.51 -14.11 1.94
C ILE A 96 -17.57 -15.42 2.72
N ALA A 97 -18.64 -16.19 2.51
CA ALA A 97 -18.88 -17.45 3.23
C ALA A 97 -17.94 -18.60 2.83
N ARG A 98 -17.52 -18.67 1.56
CA ARG A 98 -16.68 -19.77 1.05
C ARG A 98 -15.18 -19.47 1.26
N PRO A 99 -14.43 -20.26 2.06
CA PRO A 99 -13.03 -19.97 2.39
C PRO A 99 -12.10 -19.84 1.18
N GLN A 100 -12.30 -20.67 0.15
CA GLN A 100 -11.49 -20.65 -1.07
C GLN A 100 -11.74 -19.38 -1.89
N ILE A 101 -13.00 -18.93 -1.96
CA ILE A 101 -13.35 -17.67 -2.64
C ILE A 101 -12.75 -16.50 -1.87
N LYS A 102 -12.84 -16.50 -0.53
CA LYS A 102 -12.24 -15.46 0.31
C LYS A 102 -10.73 -15.35 0.09
N THR A 103 -10.04 -16.49 -0.06
CA THR A 103 -8.59 -16.52 -0.33
C THR A 103 -8.26 -15.97 -1.71
N ARG A 104 -9.01 -16.34 -2.75
CA ARG A 104 -8.85 -15.78 -4.11
C ARG A 104 -9.14 -14.28 -4.15
N PHE A 105 -10.15 -13.83 -3.39
CA PHE A 105 -10.47 -12.43 -3.26
C PHE A 105 -9.35 -11.66 -2.54
N ALA A 106 -8.79 -12.21 -1.47
CA ALA A 106 -7.61 -11.65 -0.81
C ALA A 106 -6.42 -11.50 -1.77
N ALA A 107 -6.15 -12.53 -2.60
CA ALA A 107 -5.12 -12.49 -3.62
C ALA A 107 -5.38 -11.35 -4.63
N ALA A 108 -6.59 -11.25 -5.18
CA ALA A 108 -6.97 -10.18 -6.10
C ALA A 108 -6.79 -8.78 -5.48
N VAL A 109 -7.21 -8.60 -4.24
CA VAL A 109 -7.08 -7.35 -3.48
C VAL A 109 -5.61 -6.98 -3.28
N THR A 110 -4.76 -7.94 -2.88
CA THR A 110 -3.33 -7.67 -2.68
C THR A 110 -2.59 -7.42 -4.00
N VAL A 111 -2.98 -8.07 -5.10
CA VAL A 111 -2.43 -7.79 -6.43
C VAL A 111 -2.80 -6.38 -6.87
N GLY A 112 -4.08 -6.01 -6.80
CA GLY A 112 -4.54 -4.66 -7.12
C GLY A 112 -3.84 -3.60 -6.26
N SER A 113 -3.72 -3.85 -4.96
CA SER A 113 -3.00 -2.98 -4.03
C SER A 113 -1.52 -2.82 -4.41
N PHE A 114 -0.83 -3.92 -4.74
CA PHE A 114 0.57 -3.87 -5.13
C PHE A 114 0.81 -3.10 -6.44
N LEU A 115 -0.09 -3.26 -7.43
CA LEU A 115 -0.02 -2.49 -8.67
C LEU A 115 -0.14 -0.99 -8.42
N PHE A 116 -1.06 -0.58 -7.54
CA PHE A 116 -1.21 0.81 -7.13
C PHE A 116 0.02 1.32 -6.35
N VAL A 117 0.60 0.51 -5.48
CA VAL A 117 1.84 0.84 -4.76
C VAL A 117 3.00 1.10 -5.74
N ILE A 118 3.21 0.21 -6.71
CA ILE A 118 4.28 0.35 -7.71
C ILE A 118 4.05 1.56 -8.60
N MET A 119 2.82 1.76 -9.08
CA MET A 119 2.45 2.93 -9.88
C MET A 119 2.73 4.23 -9.12
N THR A 120 2.24 4.34 -7.89
CA THR A 120 2.41 5.52 -7.03
C THR A 120 3.88 5.82 -6.77
N PHE A 121 4.66 4.80 -6.41
CA PHE A 121 6.09 4.96 -6.13
C PHE A 121 6.86 5.39 -7.38
N THR A 122 6.60 4.73 -8.52
CA THR A 122 7.33 4.99 -9.77
C THR A 122 7.03 6.38 -10.30
N ILE A 123 5.76 6.77 -10.34
CA ILE A 123 5.35 8.12 -10.77
C ILE A 123 5.93 9.16 -9.80
N GLY A 124 5.83 8.95 -8.49
CA GLY A 124 6.40 9.86 -7.50
C GLY A 124 7.91 10.08 -7.69
N GLN A 125 8.67 9.01 -7.94
CA GLN A 125 10.11 9.10 -8.24
C GLN A 125 10.38 9.87 -9.55
N ALA A 126 9.54 9.70 -10.56
CA ALA A 126 9.69 10.38 -11.84
C ALA A 126 9.53 11.91 -11.70
N TYR A 127 8.59 12.37 -10.86
CA TYR A 127 8.46 13.79 -10.52
C TYR A 127 9.66 14.32 -9.73
N VAL A 128 10.19 13.56 -8.77
CA VAL A 128 11.39 13.98 -8.00
C VAL A 128 12.60 14.15 -8.92
N ARG A 129 12.72 13.33 -9.97
CA ARG A 129 13.81 13.40 -10.95
C ARG A 129 13.59 14.44 -12.05
N GLY A 130 12.42 15.09 -12.11
CA GLY A 130 12.07 16.03 -13.18
C GLY A 130 11.90 15.37 -14.55
N THR A 131 11.56 14.07 -14.58
CA THR A 131 11.35 13.30 -15.82
C THR A 131 9.90 13.29 -16.31
N VAL A 132 9.02 14.00 -15.61
CA VAL A 132 7.60 14.24 -15.92
C VAL A 132 7.27 15.68 -15.54
#